data_AF-M1WXL6-F1
#
_entry.id   AF-M1WXL6-F1
#
_cell.length_a   1.000
_cell.length_b   1.000
_cell.length_c   1.000
_cell.angle_alpha   90.00
_cell.angle_beta   90.00
_cell.angle_gamma   90.00
#
_symmetry.space_group_name_H-M   'P 1'
#
loop_
_entity.id
_entity.type
_entity.pdbx_description
1 polymer ?
#
loop_
_entity_poly.entity_id
_entity_poly.type
_entity_poly.pdbx_seq_one_letter_code
_entity_poly.pdbx_strand_id
1 'polypeptide(L)'
;MFFSQDDRMVKIVQVGGTASTMGLHIVSATIVGLALGYFLDDYFGTKPWLLMIFFFLGVVAGFKMMIEDFRKLQRRQEEQQRGSLKQDGENGAGDNQSKG
;
A
#
# COMPACT_ATOMS: atom_id res chain seq x y z
N MET A 1 -24.53 -4.12 -29.17
CA MET A 1 -23.78 -3.04 -28.48
C MET A 1 -23.90 -3.27 -26.98
N PHE A 2 -23.14 -4.22 -26.41
CA PHE A 2 -23.40 -4.79 -25.07
C PHE A 2 -22.15 -5.01 -24.18
N PHE A 3 -21.05 -4.28 -24.38
CA PHE A 3 -19.87 -4.44 -23.53
C PHE A 3 -19.15 -3.11 -23.31
N SER A 4 -19.43 -2.45 -22.17
CA SER A 4 -18.68 -1.26 -21.69
C SER A 4 -18.75 -1.10 -20.16
N GLN A 5 -18.85 -2.20 -19.39
CA GLN A 5 -19.02 -2.12 -17.93
C GLN A 5 -17.86 -2.69 -17.09
N ASP A 6 -16.87 -3.35 -17.72
CA ASP A 6 -15.77 -4.01 -17.00
C ASP A 6 -14.78 -3.04 -16.33
N ASP A 7 -14.46 -1.90 -16.95
CA ASP A 7 -13.43 -0.98 -16.43
C ASP A 7 -13.78 -0.38 -15.06
N ARG A 8 -15.07 -0.16 -14.79
CA ARG A 8 -15.50 0.36 -13.48
C ARG A 8 -15.27 -0.67 -12.38
N MET A 9 -15.56 -1.93 -12.64
CA MET A 9 -15.41 -3.03 -11.67
C MET A 9 -13.94 -3.27 -11.32
N VAL A 10 -13.05 -3.21 -12.31
CA VAL A 10 -11.59 -3.33 -12.07
C VAL A 10 -11.09 -2.17 -11.21
N LYS A 11 -11.58 -0.95 -11.45
CA LYS A 11 -11.16 0.24 -10.69
C LYS A 11 -11.58 0.18 -9.21
N ILE A 12 -12.81 -0.27 -8.89
CA ILE A 12 -13.23 -0.47 -7.49
C ILE A 12 -12.47 -1.61 -6.81
N VAL A 13 -12.18 -2.69 -7.52
CA VAL A 13 -11.37 -3.81 -6.98
C VAL A 13 -9.92 -3.39 -6.75
N GLN A 14 -9.32 -2.61 -7.65
CA GLN A 14 -7.93 -2.14 -7.53
C GLN A 14 -7.75 -1.12 -6.40
N VAL A 15 -8.68 -0.18 -6.24
CA VAL A 15 -8.69 0.78 -5.12
C VAL A 15 -8.97 0.06 -3.80
N GLY A 16 -9.92 -0.88 -3.79
CA GLY A 16 -10.24 -1.69 -2.62
C GLY A 16 -9.09 -2.60 -2.18
N GLY A 17 -8.39 -3.24 -3.12
CA GLY A 17 -7.25 -4.10 -2.86
C GLY A 17 -6.08 -3.34 -2.24
N THR A 18 -5.73 -2.19 -2.81
CA THR A 18 -4.63 -1.34 -2.30
C THR A 18 -4.92 -0.82 -0.89
N ALA A 19 -6.14 -0.35 -0.64
CA ALA A 19 -6.55 0.12 0.68
C ALA A 19 -6.55 -1.01 1.74
N SER A 20 -6.96 -2.21 1.35
CA SER A 20 -6.96 -3.38 2.23
C SER A 20 -5.55 -3.78 2.65
N THR A 21 -4.59 -3.77 1.72
CA THR A 21 -3.17 -4.08 2.02
C THR A 21 -2.57 -3.07 3.00
N MET A 22 -2.88 -1.78 2.85
CA MET A 22 -2.43 -0.74 3.78
C MET A 22 -2.99 -0.94 5.19
N GLY A 23 -4.27 -1.31 5.32
CA GLY A 23 -4.85 -1.67 6.61
C GLY A 23 -4.18 -2.91 7.23
N LEU A 24 -3.89 -3.92 6.40
CA LEU A 24 -3.18 -5.15 6.81
C LEU A 24 -1.77 -4.87 7.34
N HIS A 25 -1.04 -3.87 6.83
CA HIS A 25 0.27 -3.47 7.38
C HIS A 25 0.18 -3.04 8.85
N ILE A 26 -0.81 -2.21 9.19
CA ILE A 26 -0.99 -1.74 10.58
C ILE A 26 -1.40 -2.91 11.49
N VAL A 27 -2.34 -3.74 11.03
CA VAL A 27 -2.84 -4.89 11.80
C VAL A 27 -1.71 -5.91 12.03
N SER A 28 -0.96 -6.26 10.98
CA SER A 28 0.15 -7.22 11.09
C SER A 28 1.27 -6.71 11.99
N ALA A 29 1.69 -5.44 11.87
CA ALA A 29 2.69 -4.84 12.76
C ALA A 29 2.24 -4.84 14.23
N THR A 30 0.95 -4.57 14.48
CA THR A 30 0.37 -4.60 15.82
C THR A 30 0.37 -6.02 16.40
N ILE A 31 -0.02 -7.04 15.63
CA ILE A 31 0.01 -8.44 16.06
C ILE A 31 1.43 -8.87 16.41
N VAL A 32 2.43 -8.51 15.58
CA VAL A 32 3.84 -8.82 15.85
C VAL A 32 4.33 -8.12 17.12
N GLY A 33 3.99 -6.85 17.31
CA GLY A 33 4.33 -6.10 18.53
C GLY A 33 3.71 -6.69 19.79
N LEU A 34 2.44 -7.12 19.72
CA LEU A 34 1.74 -7.78 20.82
C LEU A 34 2.30 -9.18 21.11
N ALA A 35 2.62 -9.96 20.07
CA ALA A 35 3.21 -11.29 20.24
C ALA A 35 4.59 -11.21 20.89
N LEU A 36 5.44 -10.29 20.44
CA LEU A 36 6.74 -10.00 21.07
C LEU A 36 6.57 -9.47 22.49
N GLY A 37 5.65 -8.52 22.69
CA GLY A 37 5.35 -7.94 24.00
C GLY A 37 4.89 -9.00 25.00
N TYR A 38 4.00 -9.91 24.60
CA TYR A 38 3.51 -11.00 25.43
C TYR A 38 4.61 -12.01 25.77
N PHE A 39 5.43 -12.40 24.79
CA PHE A 39 6.55 -13.32 25.01
C PHE A 39 7.58 -12.74 26.00
N LEU A 40 7.85 -11.44 25.89
CA LEU A 40 8.81 -10.74 26.75
C LEU A 40 8.21 -10.48 28.16
N ASP A 41 6.90 -10.22 28.24
CA ASP A 41 6.16 -10.05 29.50
C ASP A 41 6.14 -11.35 30.32
N ASP A 42 5.99 -12.50 29.65
CA ASP A 42 6.06 -13.84 30.26
C ASP A 42 7.48 -14.15 30.77
N TYR A 43 8.51 -13.76 30.02
CA TYR A 43 9.91 -13.98 30.43
C TYR A 43 10.35 -13.09 31.59
N PHE A 44 9.92 -11.82 31.63
CA PHE A 44 10.28 -10.87 32.69
C PHE A 44 9.32 -10.87 33.88
N GLY A 45 8.14 -11.49 33.75
CA GLY A 45 7.12 -11.53 34.81
C GLY A 45 6.51 -10.16 35.15
N THR A 46 6.67 -9.14 34.29
CA THR A 46 6.26 -7.74 34.52
C THR A 46 4.86 -7.45 34.01
N LYS A 47 3.88 -8.27 34.40
CA LYS A 47 2.48 -8.14 33.98
C LYS A 47 1.90 -6.77 34.41
N PRO A 48 1.26 -5.96 33.54
CA PRO A 48 1.22 -5.95 32.07
C PRO A 48 1.90 -4.68 31.48
N TRP A 49 3.04 -4.28 32.04
CA TRP A 49 3.65 -2.98 31.72
C TRP A 49 4.40 -3.03 30.39
N LEU A 50 5.06 -4.15 30.13
CA LEU A 50 5.88 -4.34 28.94
C LEU A 50 5.02 -4.51 27.68
N LEU A 51 3.91 -5.24 27.81
CA LEU A 51 2.91 -5.38 26.74
C LEU A 51 2.33 -4.02 26.33
N MET A 52 2.08 -3.12 27.29
CA MET A 52 1.54 -1.78 27.01
C MET A 52 2.52 -0.94 26.18
N ILE A 53 3.81 -0.96 26.53
CA ILE A 53 4.87 -0.28 25.77
C ILE A 53 5.01 -0.89 24.36
N PHE A 54 5.06 -2.22 24.25
CA PHE A 54 5.17 -2.91 22.98
C PHE A 54 3.95 -2.73 22.08
N PHE A 55 2.76 -2.59 22.66
CA PHE A 55 1.56 -2.24 21.94
C PHE A 55 1.68 -0.86 21.28
N PHE A 56 2.06 0.17 22.04
CA PHE A 56 2.29 1.51 21.46
C PHE A 56 3.41 1.49 20.42
N LEU A 57 4.49 0.74 20.66
CA LEU A 57 5.58 0.55 19.70
C LEU A 57 5.11 -0.12 18.42
N GLY A 58 4.28 -1.16 18.51
CA GLY A 58 3.69 -1.86 17.36
C GLY A 58 2.79 -0.96 16.53
N VAL A 59 1.93 -0.17 17.18
CA VAL A 59 1.07 0.82 16.52
C VAL A 59 1.92 1.89 15.81
N VAL A 60 2.91 2.47 16.51
CA VAL A 60 3.80 3.49 15.94
C VAL A 60 4.60 2.93 14.77
N ALA A 61 5.12 1.70 14.88
CA ALA A 61 5.83 1.04 13.80
C ALA A 61 4.93 0.82 12.57
N GLY A 62 3.69 0.34 12.77
CA GLY A 62 2.71 0.17 11.70
C GLY A 62 2.38 1.49 10.99
N PHE A 63 2.19 2.57 11.75
CA PHE A 63 1.97 3.90 11.17
C PHE A 63 3.18 4.42 10.39
N LYS A 64 4.41 4.25 10.90
CA LYS A 64 5.62 4.66 10.17
C LYS A 64 5.74 3.92 8.84
N MET A 65 5.47 2.62 8.83
CA MET A 65 5.51 1.79 7.62
C MET A 65 4.45 2.25 6.61
N MET A 66 3.21 2.50 7.06
CA MET A 66 2.14 3.02 6.20
C MET A 66 2.48 4.39 5.59
N ILE A 67 3.00 5.33 6.39
CA ILE A 67 3.34 6.68 5.90
C ILE A 67 4.43 6.60 4.83
N GLU A 68 5.40 5.71 5.02
CA GLU A 68 6.46 5.50 4.05
C GLU A 68 5.93 4.85 2.76
N ASP A 69 5.04 3.87 2.88
CA ASP A 69 4.36 3.24 1.75
C ASP A 69 3.49 4.27 0.99
N PHE A 70 2.80 5.16 1.69
CA PHE A 70 2.01 6.24 1.10
C PHE A 70 2.89 7.22 0.30
N ARG A 71 4.04 7.63 0.86
CA ARG A 71 5.01 8.49 0.16
C ARG A 71 5.59 7.81 -1.07
N LYS A 72 5.89 6.51 -0.98
CA LYS A 72 6.37 5.72 -2.13
C LYS A 72 5.29 5.60 -3.20
N LEU A 73 4.03 5.42 -2.82
CA LEU A 73 2.92 5.33 -3.77
C LEU A 73 2.68 6.64 -4.51
N GLN A 74 2.77 7.78 -3.81
CA GLN A 74 2.63 9.12 -4.42
C GLN A 74 3.66 9.33 -5.54
N ARG A 75 4.93 9.00 -5.29
CA ARG A 75 6.00 9.09 -6.32
C ARG A 75 5.79 8.11 -7.48
N ARG A 76 5.36 6.87 -7.20
CA ARG A 76 5.09 5.89 -8.25
C ARG A 76 3.89 6.27 -9.13
N GLN A 77 2.86 6.93 -8.59
CA GLN A 77 1.73 7.39 -9.39
C GLN A 77 2.12 8.51 -10.35
N GLU A 78 2.98 9.44 -9.95
CA GLU A 78 3.50 10.50 -10.81
C GLU A 78 4.38 9.95 -11.95
N GLU A 79 5.23 8.98 -11.65
CA GLU A 79 6.08 8.32 -12.65
C GLU A 79 5.29 7.40 -13.59
N GLN A 80 4.30 6.66 -13.09
CA GLN A 80 3.42 5.83 -13.92
C GLN A 80 2.52 6.69 -14.83
N GLN A 81 2.03 7.84 -14.36
CA GLN A 81 1.32 8.80 -15.20
C GLN A 81 2.25 9.41 -16.26
N ARG A 82 3.46 9.84 -15.88
CA ARG A 82 4.43 10.38 -16.85
C ARG A 82 4.91 9.34 -17.87
N GLY A 83 5.01 8.06 -17.48
CA GLY A 83 5.35 6.96 -18.39
C GLY A 83 4.22 6.63 -19.38
N SER A 84 2.97 6.61 -18.92
CA SER A 84 1.81 6.39 -19.80
C SER A 84 1.57 7.53 -20.78
N LEU A 85 1.74 8.80 -20.36
CA LEU A 85 1.68 9.97 -21.26
C LEU A 85 2.75 9.97 -22.35
N LYS A 86 3.95 9.45 -22.07
CA LYS A 86 5.01 9.31 -23.09
C LYS A 86 4.72 8.17 -24.07
N GLN A 87 4.14 7.07 -23.59
CA GLN A 87 3.85 5.91 -24.42
C GLN A 87 2.70 6.14 -25.41
N ASP A 88 1.69 6.94 -25.03
CA ASP A 88 0.62 7.37 -25.94
C ASP A 88 1.12 8.37 -27.01
N GLY A 89 2.07 9.24 -26.66
CA GLY A 89 2.68 10.20 -27.59
C GLY A 89 3.64 9.56 -28.59
N GLU A 90 4.33 8.48 -28.22
CA GLU A 90 5.27 7.77 -29.09
C GLU A 90 4.54 6.85 -30.08
N ASN A 91 3.45 6.20 -29.66
CA ASN A 91 2.62 5.37 -30.54
C ASN A 91 1.78 6.18 -31.54
N GLY A 92 1.42 7.43 -31.24
CA GLY A 92 0.70 8.34 -32.15
C GLY A 92 1.58 9.21 -33.05
N ALA A 93 2.91 9.10 -32.94
CA ALA A 93 3.86 9.79 -33.83
C ALA A 93 4.36 8.88 -34.96
N GLY A 94 4.27 7.56 -34.80
CA GLY A 94 4.73 6.58 -35.79
C GLY A 94 3.71 6.20 -36.86
N ASP A 95 2.42 6.48 -36.64
CA ASP A 95 1.35 6.16 -37.60
C ASP A 95 1.23 7.22 -38.72
N ASN A 96 1.57 8.47 -38.43
CA ASN A 96 1.52 9.59 -39.38
C ASN A 96 2.86 9.85 -40.09
N GLN A 97 3.68 8.82 -40.32
CA GLN A 97 4.87 8.92 -41.18
C GLN A 97 4.91 7.88 -42.32
N SER A 98 3.92 6.97 -42.37
CA SER A 98 3.84 5.90 -43.39
C SER A 98 2.88 6.20 -44.56
N LYS A 99 2.28 7.39 -44.63
CA LYS A 99 1.27 7.75 -45.66
C LYS A 99 1.61 8.95 -46.55
N GLY A 100 2.88 9.35 -46.60
CA GLY A 100 3.40 10.35 -47.54
C GLY A 100 3.92 9.71 -48.82
#